data_AF-A0AA39V915-F1
#
_entry.id   AF-A0AA39V915-F1
#
_cell.length_a   1.000
_cell.length_b   1.000
_cell.length_c   1.000
_cell.angle_alpha   90.00
_cell.angle_beta   90.00
_cell.angle_gamma   90.00
#
_symmetry.space_group_name_H-M   'P 1'
#
loop_
_entity.id
_entity.type
_entity.pdbx_description
1 polymer ?
#
loop_
_entity_poly.entity_id
_entity_poly.type
_entity_poly.pdbx_seq_one_letter_code
_entity_poly.pdbx_strand_id
1 'polypeptide(L)'
;MAFPFPGYPSAPQTPQHFPIPESPSMPRKSNPNAAYKRTALAVAIAFTILLWMMGPWFASPNRLDNVPFSLNTVEDYFAHFEGHQDCGIMSSDLYTPPIRSEDNGPVHKLYCSNRATLLEAMGGGGRHGFERPYFPAGCHYRWYSTAEICMILERFDAIIFIGDDTLKHIYAAFNILLRENLAIGGLKQWEMTETDRVLCRCENQFTRAECSAHILMDSQVVADNDPSSGHRSPYYCNRTPHMFFPIKDSPAPEDLRNRFTSILGQDPDAYKPIPVIHALSLSTSLSWATATSSMDEWVSLADASGRNVPFLWVGPTAAGHLKPAGQILSQGNNALWHYTIETEKEAKSRELDALGMYNLTLQANSWDGSSYGQRVGLVQAMMVINWLSRVAST
;
A
#
# COMPACT_ATOMS: atom_id res chain seq x y z
N MET A 1 -33.72 -42.01 -8.08
CA MET A 1 -34.01 -41.63 -9.48
C MET A 1 -32.69 -41.68 -10.23
N ALA A 2 -32.50 -42.70 -11.07
CA ALA A 2 -31.27 -42.96 -11.80
C ALA A 2 -31.53 -42.68 -13.29
N PHE A 3 -30.69 -41.86 -13.91
CA PHE A 3 -30.68 -41.64 -15.35
C PHE A 3 -29.56 -42.50 -15.99
N PRO A 4 -29.84 -43.18 -17.12
CA PRO A 4 -28.89 -44.08 -17.77
C PRO A 4 -28.01 -43.36 -18.80
N PHE A 5 -26.76 -43.81 -18.94
CA PHE A 5 -25.85 -43.48 -20.04
C PHE A 5 -26.20 -44.33 -21.28
N PRO A 6 -26.19 -43.77 -22.52
CA PRO A 6 -26.25 -44.57 -23.74
C PRO A 6 -24.87 -45.10 -24.13
N GLY A 7 -24.84 -46.36 -24.54
CA GLY A 7 -23.66 -47.11 -24.95
C GLY A 7 -23.11 -46.77 -26.33
N TYR A 8 -21.84 -47.12 -26.50
CA TYR A 8 -21.07 -47.10 -27.74
C TYR A 8 -21.61 -48.08 -28.79
N PRO A 9 -21.69 -47.69 -30.07
CA PRO A 9 -21.67 -48.61 -31.19
C PRO A 9 -20.26 -48.80 -31.78
N SER A 10 -20.06 -50.05 -32.19
CA SER A 10 -18.89 -50.71 -32.73
C SER A 10 -18.39 -50.15 -34.06
N ALA A 11 -17.09 -50.37 -34.30
CA ALA A 11 -16.35 -50.01 -35.50
C ALA A 11 -16.92 -50.57 -36.83
N PRO A 12 -16.81 -49.81 -37.93
CA PRO A 12 -16.86 -50.36 -39.28
C PRO A 12 -15.47 -50.45 -39.92
N GLN A 13 -15.10 -51.70 -40.20
CA GLN A 13 -14.51 -52.25 -41.43
C GLN A 13 -13.62 -51.36 -42.32
N THR A 14 -12.38 -51.83 -42.46
CA THR A 14 -11.34 -51.50 -43.46
C THR A 14 -11.87 -51.40 -44.90
N PRO A 15 -11.56 -50.30 -45.63
CA PRO A 15 -11.75 -50.24 -47.07
C PRO A 15 -10.63 -50.96 -47.83
N GLN A 16 -11.05 -51.65 -48.89
CA GLN A 16 -10.24 -52.37 -49.86
C GLN A 16 -9.26 -51.47 -50.63
N HIS A 17 -8.06 -51.98 -50.85
CA HIS A 17 -7.04 -51.43 -51.73
C HIS A 17 -7.50 -51.44 -53.20
N PHE A 18 -7.53 -50.26 -53.84
CA PHE A 18 -7.54 -50.11 -55.29
C PHE A 18 -6.13 -49.70 -55.77
N PRO A 19 -5.57 -50.30 -56.83
CA PRO A 19 -4.32 -49.83 -57.41
C PRO A 19 -4.56 -48.55 -58.21
N ILE A 20 -3.80 -47.50 -57.90
CA ILE A 20 -3.76 -46.23 -58.64
C ILE A 20 -2.75 -46.37 -59.79
N PRO A 21 -3.04 -45.87 -61.02
CA PRO A 21 -2.10 -45.91 -62.13
C PRO A 21 -0.94 -44.93 -61.93
N GLU A 22 0.27 -45.37 -62.29
CA GLU A 22 1.46 -44.52 -62.37
C GLU A 22 1.23 -43.32 -63.31
N SER A 23 1.53 -42.12 -62.82
CA SER A 23 1.55 -40.88 -63.59
C SER A 23 2.96 -40.27 -63.55
N PRO A 24 3.41 -39.58 -64.61
CA PRO A 24 4.82 -39.37 -64.89
C PRO A 24 5.46 -38.30 -64.00
N SER A 25 6.73 -38.56 -63.66
CA SER A 25 7.63 -37.70 -62.91
C SER A 25 7.72 -36.28 -63.50
N MET A 26 7.25 -35.28 -62.74
CA MET A 26 7.57 -33.88 -62.95
C MET A 26 8.89 -33.49 -62.26
N PRO A 27 9.68 -32.58 -62.86
CA PRO A 27 10.96 -32.15 -62.30
C PRO A 27 10.78 -31.31 -61.03
N ARG A 28 11.58 -31.64 -60.03
CA ARG A 28 11.64 -31.04 -58.70
C ARG A 28 12.08 -29.57 -58.79
N LYS A 29 11.13 -28.63 -58.71
CA LYS A 29 11.44 -27.20 -58.46
C LYS A 29 11.98 -27.05 -57.04
N SER A 30 13.23 -26.59 -56.91
CA SER A 30 13.84 -26.22 -55.64
C SER A 30 13.07 -25.07 -55.01
N ASN A 31 12.51 -25.31 -53.82
CA ASN A 31 11.67 -24.36 -53.10
C ASN A 31 12.58 -23.36 -52.34
N PRO A 32 12.69 -22.08 -52.75
CA PRO A 32 13.59 -21.09 -52.10
C PRO A 32 13.15 -20.72 -50.67
N ASN A 33 11.97 -21.16 -50.23
CA ASN A 33 11.39 -20.87 -48.92
C ASN A 33 12.02 -21.61 -47.73
N ALA A 34 12.84 -22.64 -47.97
CA ALA A 34 13.48 -23.38 -46.89
C ALA A 34 14.63 -22.60 -46.23
N ALA A 35 15.37 -21.79 -47.00
CA ALA A 35 16.44 -20.96 -46.49
C ALA A 35 15.87 -19.83 -45.61
N TYR A 36 14.84 -19.13 -46.11
CA TYR A 36 14.18 -18.03 -45.40
C TYR A 36 13.57 -18.46 -44.06
N LYS A 37 12.92 -19.64 -44.01
CA LYS A 37 12.36 -20.18 -42.75
C LYS A 37 13.45 -20.53 -41.74
N ARG A 38 14.62 -21.00 -42.20
CA ARG A 38 15.76 -21.32 -41.32
C ARG A 38 16.42 -20.04 -40.77
N THR A 39 16.58 -19.00 -41.59
CA THR A 39 17.09 -17.71 -41.12
C THR A 39 16.13 -17.01 -40.18
N ALA A 40 14.83 -16.99 -40.46
CA ALA A 40 13.83 -16.41 -39.55
C ALA A 40 13.80 -17.12 -38.18
N LEU A 41 13.89 -18.46 -38.18
CA LEU A 41 13.96 -19.24 -36.94
C LEU A 41 15.25 -18.95 -36.17
N ALA A 42 16.40 -18.86 -36.86
CA ALA A 42 17.68 -18.54 -36.22
C ALA A 42 17.68 -17.12 -35.61
N VAL A 43 17.08 -16.15 -36.30
CA VAL A 43 16.93 -14.78 -35.79
C VAL A 43 15.99 -14.74 -34.58
N ALA A 44 14.86 -15.45 -34.62
CA ALA A 44 13.94 -15.52 -33.48
C ALA A 44 14.60 -16.15 -32.25
N ILE A 45 15.39 -17.23 -32.44
CA ILE A 45 16.15 -17.87 -31.35
C ILE A 45 17.25 -16.94 -30.83
N ALA A 46 17.97 -16.23 -31.69
CA ALA A 46 18.98 -15.27 -31.26
C ALA A 46 18.35 -14.13 -30.45
N PHE A 47 17.17 -13.64 -30.86
CA PHE A 47 16.45 -12.57 -30.17
C PHE A 47 15.91 -13.01 -28.81
N THR A 48 15.39 -14.25 -28.70
CA THR A 48 14.96 -14.79 -27.41
C THR A 48 16.13 -15.08 -26.47
N ILE A 49 17.27 -15.54 -26.99
CA ILE A 49 18.50 -15.69 -26.19
C ILE A 49 19.01 -14.33 -25.72
N LEU A 50 19.00 -13.29 -26.58
CA LEU A 50 19.36 -11.92 -26.21
C LEU A 50 18.43 -11.34 -25.15
N LEU A 51 17.12 -11.52 -25.29
CA LEU A 51 16.13 -11.12 -24.27
C LEU A 51 16.34 -11.87 -22.95
N TRP A 52 16.65 -13.17 -23.01
CA TRP A 52 16.92 -13.98 -21.82
C TRP A 52 18.24 -13.62 -21.14
N MET A 53 19.28 -13.25 -21.91
CA MET A 53 20.54 -12.75 -21.37
C MET A 53 20.47 -11.30 -20.86
N MET A 54 19.51 -10.50 -21.35
CA MET A 54 19.19 -9.18 -20.80
C MET A 54 18.21 -9.23 -19.63
N GLY A 55 17.47 -10.33 -19.44
CA GLY A 55 16.58 -10.54 -18.29
C GLY A 55 17.25 -10.30 -16.91
N PRO A 56 18.49 -10.76 -16.68
CA PRO A 56 19.26 -10.47 -15.47
C PRO A 56 19.71 -9.01 -15.32
N TRP A 57 19.73 -8.23 -16.40
CA TRP A 57 20.06 -6.79 -16.36
C TRP A 57 18.84 -5.92 -16.06
N PHE A 58 17.63 -6.38 -16.41
CA PHE A 58 16.36 -5.75 -16.02
C PHE A 58 15.80 -6.28 -14.70
N ALA A 59 16.35 -7.38 -14.17
CA ALA A 59 16.18 -7.75 -12.77
C ALA A 59 16.91 -6.72 -11.92
N SER A 60 16.20 -5.65 -11.55
CA SER A 60 16.67 -4.63 -10.63
C SER A 60 17.37 -5.30 -9.44
N PRO A 61 18.66 -5.04 -9.21
CA PRO A 61 19.38 -5.68 -8.12
C PRO A 61 18.67 -5.31 -6.83
N ASN A 62 18.41 -6.32 -5.98
CA ASN A 62 17.85 -6.19 -4.64
C ASN A 62 18.32 -4.88 -3.97
N ARG A 63 17.50 -3.83 -4.07
CA ARG A 63 17.78 -2.54 -3.44
C ARG A 63 17.48 -2.75 -1.96
N LEU A 64 18.52 -3.18 -1.25
CA LEU A 64 18.60 -3.09 0.21
C LEU A 64 18.33 -1.62 0.57
N ASP A 65 17.51 -1.38 1.60
CA ASP A 65 17.22 -0.04 2.09
C ASP A 65 18.54 0.75 2.20
N ASN A 66 18.67 1.87 1.48
CA ASN A 66 19.83 2.78 1.60
C ASN A 66 19.88 3.51 2.95
N VAL A 67 18.93 3.20 3.85
CA VAL A 67 18.84 3.74 5.19
C VAL A 67 19.78 2.95 6.11
N PRO A 68 20.75 3.60 6.79
CA PRO A 68 21.67 2.95 7.71
C PRO A 68 20.90 2.12 8.74
N PHE A 69 21.30 0.88 8.95
CA PHE A 69 20.62 -0.02 9.88
C PHE A 69 21.02 0.31 11.32
N SER A 70 20.11 0.91 12.11
CA SER A 70 20.24 0.99 13.56
C SER A 70 19.55 -0.22 14.20
N LEU A 71 20.32 -1.04 14.92
CA LEU A 71 19.77 -2.08 15.79
C LEU A 71 19.30 -1.36 17.07
N ASN A 72 18.02 -0.98 17.11
CA ASN A 72 17.48 -0.39 18.32
C ASN A 72 17.47 -1.47 19.41
N THR A 73 18.38 -1.32 20.37
CA THR A 73 18.23 -1.86 21.72
C THR A 73 16.93 -1.36 22.31
N VAL A 74 16.39 -2.09 23.31
CA VAL A 74 15.08 -1.90 23.96
C VAL A 74 14.98 -0.54 24.67
N GLU A 75 15.00 0.54 23.91
CA GLU A 75 14.74 1.90 24.33
C GLU A 75 13.37 2.29 23.77
N ASP A 76 12.55 2.93 24.58
CA ASP A 76 11.23 3.35 24.14
C ASP A 76 11.37 4.48 23.11
N TYR A 77 11.18 4.15 21.82
CA TYR A 77 11.14 5.06 20.69
C TYR A 77 10.30 6.32 20.96
N PHE A 78 9.22 6.21 21.74
CA PHE A 78 8.35 7.33 22.03
C PHE A 78 8.80 8.17 23.23
N ALA A 79 9.87 7.81 23.93
CA ALA A 79 10.27 8.47 25.16
C ALA A 79 10.47 9.99 25.00
N HIS A 80 10.94 10.43 23.84
CA HIS A 80 11.15 11.86 23.53
C HIS A 80 9.94 12.54 22.90
N PHE A 81 8.87 11.80 22.57
CA PHE A 81 7.69 12.38 21.95
C PHE A 81 6.90 13.21 22.96
N GLU A 82 6.39 14.37 22.52
CA GLU A 82 5.47 15.17 23.31
C GLU A 82 4.20 14.36 23.61
N GLY A 83 3.77 14.36 24.88
CA GLY A 83 2.62 13.62 25.34
C GLY A 83 2.86 12.13 25.59
N HIS A 84 4.11 11.64 25.53
CA HIS A 84 4.41 10.22 25.80
C HIS A 84 3.86 9.72 27.14
N GLN A 85 4.11 10.45 28.23
CA GLN A 85 3.61 10.08 29.56
C GLN A 85 2.07 10.14 29.66
N ASP A 86 1.46 11.14 29.01
CA ASP A 86 0.00 11.35 29.07
C ASP A 86 -0.76 10.30 28.25
N CYS A 87 -0.22 9.94 27.08
CA CYS A 87 -0.87 9.02 26.15
C CYS A 87 -0.58 7.56 26.48
N GLY A 88 0.46 7.27 27.26
CA GLY A 88 0.78 5.92 27.73
C GLY A 88 1.05 4.92 26.61
N ILE A 89 1.61 5.36 25.49
CA ILE A 89 1.97 4.51 24.35
C ILE A 89 3.46 4.20 24.43
N MET A 90 3.79 2.92 24.58
CA MET A 90 5.16 2.42 24.54
C MET A 90 5.46 1.75 23.21
N SER A 91 6.73 1.75 22.81
CA SER A 91 7.18 1.09 21.58
C SER A 91 6.83 -0.39 21.53
N SER A 92 7.01 -1.07 22.66
CA SER A 92 6.70 -2.48 22.83
C SER A 92 5.21 -2.80 22.71
N ASP A 93 4.34 -1.81 22.76
CA ASP A 93 2.89 -1.99 22.55
C ASP A 93 2.55 -2.10 21.06
N LEU A 94 3.38 -1.51 20.20
CA LEU A 94 3.11 -1.38 18.77
C LEU A 94 3.92 -2.37 17.94
N TYR A 95 5.17 -2.60 18.32
CA TYR A 95 6.13 -3.36 17.53
C TYR A 95 7.14 -4.11 18.41
N THR A 96 7.41 -5.35 18.02
CA THR A 96 8.49 -6.16 18.61
C THR A 96 9.54 -6.41 17.52
N PRO A 97 10.77 -5.89 17.66
CA PRO A 97 11.83 -6.16 16.69
C PRO A 97 12.18 -7.65 16.69
N PRO A 98 12.63 -8.21 15.55
CA PRO A 98 13.08 -9.58 15.50
C PRO A 98 14.29 -9.79 16.42
N ILE A 99 14.19 -10.73 17.35
CA ILE A 99 15.29 -11.10 18.25
C ILE A 99 16.27 -11.99 17.47
N ARG A 100 17.57 -11.68 17.55
CA ARG A 100 18.61 -12.58 17.04
C ARG A 100 18.52 -13.90 17.82
N SER A 101 18.13 -14.98 17.15
CA SER A 101 18.43 -16.33 17.66
C SER A 101 19.94 -16.53 17.67
N GLU A 102 20.46 -17.31 18.62
CA GLU A 102 21.90 -17.63 18.76
C GLU A 102 22.49 -18.36 17.53
N ASP A 103 21.68 -18.74 16.56
CA ASP A 103 22.14 -19.20 15.26
C ASP A 103 22.67 -18.02 14.43
N ASN A 104 23.97 -18.09 14.10
CA ASN A 104 24.83 -17.14 13.38
C ASN A 104 24.36 -16.73 11.95
N GLY A 105 23.07 -16.45 11.74
CA GLY A 105 22.53 -15.91 10.50
C GLY A 105 22.69 -14.38 10.43
N PRO A 106 22.98 -13.80 9.25
CA PRO A 106 23.01 -12.35 9.09
C PRO A 106 21.62 -11.73 9.31
N VAL A 107 21.55 -10.61 10.04
CA VAL A 107 20.30 -9.89 10.41
C VAL A 107 19.42 -9.54 9.20
N HIS A 108 20.03 -9.36 8.03
CA HIS A 108 19.31 -9.10 6.77
C HIS A 108 18.39 -10.25 6.33
N LYS A 109 18.48 -11.45 6.93
CA LYS A 109 17.53 -12.54 6.68
C LYS A 109 16.21 -12.38 7.44
N LEU A 110 16.15 -11.53 8.48
CA LEU A 110 14.94 -11.36 9.31
C LEU A 110 13.98 -10.32 8.75
N TYR A 111 14.50 -9.32 8.02
CA TYR A 111 13.70 -8.29 7.38
C TYR A 111 13.37 -8.65 5.94
N CYS A 112 12.24 -8.15 5.44
CA CYS A 112 11.80 -8.44 4.09
C CYS A 112 12.79 -7.91 3.03
N SER A 113 13.11 -8.77 2.06
CA SER A 113 14.17 -8.51 1.08
C SER A 113 13.74 -7.55 -0.02
N ASN A 114 12.46 -7.57 -0.39
CA ASN A 114 11.90 -6.77 -1.48
C ASN A 114 10.50 -6.25 -1.13
N ARG A 115 9.99 -5.33 -1.96
CA ARG A 115 8.69 -4.68 -1.76
C ARG A 115 7.52 -5.67 -1.74
N ALA A 116 7.52 -6.66 -2.63
CA ALA A 116 6.43 -7.62 -2.72
C ALA A 116 6.33 -8.49 -1.45
N THR A 117 7.47 -9.03 -0.99
CA THR A 117 7.52 -9.83 0.25
C THR A 117 7.21 -8.99 1.48
N LEU A 118 7.59 -7.71 1.48
CA LEU A 118 7.24 -6.76 2.54
C LEU A 118 5.72 -6.54 2.64
N LEU A 119 5.04 -6.30 1.51
CA LEU A 119 3.59 -6.09 1.49
C LEU A 119 2.83 -7.35 1.89
N GLU A 120 3.26 -8.52 1.42
CA GLU A 120 2.70 -9.81 1.82
C GLU A 120 2.87 -10.06 3.33
N ALA A 121 4.06 -9.77 3.88
CA ALA A 121 4.33 -9.92 5.30
C ALA A 121 3.50 -8.96 6.17
N MET A 122 3.39 -7.68 5.78
CA MET A 122 2.60 -6.68 6.51
C MET A 122 1.10 -6.88 6.38
N GLY A 123 0.60 -7.46 5.28
CA GLY A 123 -0.82 -7.77 5.11
C GLY A 123 -1.23 -9.12 5.70
N GLY A 124 -0.35 -10.12 5.61
CA GLY A 124 -0.63 -11.50 6.00
C GLY A 124 -0.34 -11.84 7.47
N GLY A 125 0.32 -10.95 8.21
CA GLY A 125 0.58 -11.13 9.64
C GLY A 125 -0.67 -10.96 10.51
N GLY A 126 -0.49 -10.92 11.83
CA GLY A 126 -1.61 -10.80 12.78
C GLY A 126 -1.18 -10.39 14.17
N ARG A 127 -2.16 -10.18 15.05
CA ARG A 127 -1.93 -10.08 16.49
C ARG A 127 -2.07 -11.47 17.11
N HIS A 128 -1.30 -11.73 18.16
CA HIS A 128 -1.42 -12.95 18.96
C HIS A 128 -2.07 -12.61 20.31
N GLY A 129 -3.36 -12.25 20.25
CA GLY A 129 -4.15 -11.79 21.38
C GLY A 129 -4.68 -10.38 21.19
N PHE A 130 -5.76 -10.04 21.91
CA PHE A 130 -6.38 -8.72 21.86
C PHE A 130 -5.40 -7.62 22.32
N GLU A 131 -5.34 -6.53 21.55
CA GLU A 131 -4.49 -5.38 21.84
C GLU A 131 -2.98 -5.68 21.96
N ARG A 132 -2.54 -6.86 21.51
CA ARG A 132 -1.11 -7.23 21.48
C ARG A 132 -0.42 -6.63 20.25
N PRO A 133 0.89 -6.37 20.29
CA PRO A 133 1.65 -5.86 19.15
C PRO A 133 1.40 -6.66 17.87
N TYR A 134 1.42 -5.98 16.73
CA TYR A 134 1.24 -6.65 15.44
C TYR A 134 2.51 -7.38 15.01
N PHE A 135 2.36 -8.63 14.57
CA PHE A 135 3.46 -9.46 14.11
C PHE A 135 3.29 -9.79 12.61
N PRO A 136 4.24 -9.41 11.74
CA PRO A 136 4.15 -9.67 10.31
C PRO A 136 4.34 -11.16 9.98
N ALA A 137 3.84 -11.61 8.83
CA ALA A 137 4.01 -12.97 8.36
C ALA A 137 5.37 -13.19 7.68
N GLY A 138 6.12 -14.20 8.11
CA GLY A 138 7.35 -14.66 7.44
C GLY A 138 8.59 -13.78 7.69
N CYS A 139 8.55 -12.50 7.31
CA CYS A 139 9.65 -11.55 7.49
C CYS A 139 9.19 -10.26 8.19
N HIS A 140 10.12 -9.53 8.79
CA HIS A 140 9.82 -8.29 9.51
C HIS A 140 9.88 -7.05 8.61
N TYR A 141 8.99 -6.10 8.89
CA TYR A 141 9.13 -4.70 8.49
C TYR A 141 9.92 -3.94 9.57
N ARG A 142 10.39 -2.72 9.25
CA ARG A 142 11.21 -1.90 10.14
C ARG A 142 10.37 -0.86 10.87
N TRP A 143 10.76 -0.55 12.12
CA TRP A 143 10.27 0.63 12.80
C TRP A 143 11.31 1.75 12.65
N TYR A 144 11.05 2.72 11.79
CA TYR A 144 11.99 3.79 11.47
C TYR A 144 11.94 4.92 12.51
N SER A 145 13.11 5.41 12.95
CA SER A 145 13.28 6.70 13.64
C SER A 145 12.73 7.86 12.81
N THR A 146 12.28 8.94 13.45
CA THR A 146 11.82 10.15 12.75
C THR A 146 12.85 10.67 11.74
N ALA A 147 14.14 10.62 12.09
CA ALA A 147 15.23 10.97 11.17
C ALA A 147 15.29 10.04 9.94
N GLU A 148 15.10 8.74 10.11
CA GLU A 148 15.03 7.78 9.00
C GLU A 148 13.77 7.96 8.15
N ILE A 149 12.62 8.27 8.77
CA ILE A 149 11.41 8.64 8.04
C ILE A 149 11.72 9.85 7.15
N CYS A 150 12.35 10.90 7.69
CA CYS A 150 12.74 12.08 6.93
C CYS A 150 13.64 11.74 5.73
N MET A 151 14.66 10.90 5.91
CA MET A 151 15.51 10.44 4.80
C MET A 151 14.70 9.68 3.73
N ILE A 152 13.68 8.90 4.14
CA ILE A 152 12.79 8.21 3.21
C ILE A 152 11.97 9.22 2.39
N LEU A 153 11.42 10.25 3.04
CA LEU A 153 10.53 11.22 2.40
C LEU A 153 11.27 12.14 1.41
N GLU A 154 12.51 12.54 1.72
CA GLU A 154 13.32 13.46 0.89
C GLU A 154 13.55 12.99 -0.56
N ARG A 155 13.29 11.71 -0.83
CA ARG A 155 13.38 11.09 -2.17
C ARG A 155 12.18 11.41 -3.06
N PHE A 156 11.12 12.00 -2.52
CA PHE A 156 9.89 12.33 -3.23
C PHE A 156 9.73 13.84 -3.39
N ASP A 157 9.03 14.26 -4.45
CA ASP A 157 8.62 15.66 -4.61
C ASP A 157 7.39 16.00 -3.79
N ALA A 158 6.46 15.05 -3.66
CA ALA A 158 5.29 15.16 -2.81
C ALA A 158 4.77 13.77 -2.44
N ILE A 159 3.93 13.69 -1.41
CA ILE A 159 3.24 12.44 -1.02
C ILE A 159 1.76 12.74 -0.88
N ILE A 160 0.92 12.02 -1.62
CA ILE A 160 -0.51 12.31 -1.69
C ILE A 160 -1.29 11.14 -1.10
N PHE A 161 -2.13 11.41 -0.12
CA PHE A 161 -3.07 10.46 0.45
C PHE A 161 -4.46 10.77 -0.12
N ILE A 162 -5.13 9.79 -0.72
CA ILE A 162 -6.44 9.96 -1.35
C ILE A 162 -7.40 8.93 -0.78
N GLY A 163 -8.39 9.37 -0.01
CA GLY A 163 -9.31 8.42 0.57
C GLY A 163 -10.28 8.99 1.58
N ASP A 164 -10.90 8.09 2.32
CA ASP A 164 -11.94 8.42 3.29
C ASP A 164 -11.40 8.50 4.73
N ASP A 165 -12.30 8.47 5.72
CA ASP A 165 -11.97 8.63 7.13
C ASP A 165 -10.98 7.56 7.65
N THR A 166 -10.92 6.38 7.05
CA THR A 166 -9.94 5.34 7.43
C THR A 166 -8.53 5.81 7.09
N LEU A 167 -8.32 6.32 5.87
CA LEU A 167 -7.03 6.81 5.43
C LEU A 167 -6.66 8.13 6.12
N LYS A 168 -7.67 8.95 6.46
CA LYS A 168 -7.49 10.18 7.26
C LYS A 168 -6.80 9.87 8.59
N HIS A 169 -7.16 8.79 9.27
CA HIS A 169 -6.50 8.37 10.52
C HIS A 169 -5.05 7.94 10.28
N ILE A 170 -4.76 7.22 9.20
CA ILE A 170 -3.38 6.86 8.84
C ILE A 170 -2.55 8.13 8.59
N TYR A 171 -3.12 9.11 7.88
CA TYR A 171 -2.46 10.40 7.64
C TYR A 171 -2.26 11.20 8.94
N ALA A 172 -3.24 11.21 9.85
CA ALA A 172 -3.09 11.85 11.16
C ALA A 172 -1.94 11.21 11.97
N ALA A 173 -1.83 9.88 11.97
CA ALA A 173 -0.74 9.16 12.62
C ALA A 173 0.62 9.37 11.95
N PHE A 174 0.65 9.50 10.62
CA PHE A 174 1.84 9.90 9.87
C PHE A 174 2.36 11.27 10.33
N ASN A 175 1.45 12.23 10.54
CA ASN A 175 1.79 13.54 11.10
C ASN A 175 2.29 13.47 12.55
N ILE A 176 1.71 12.60 13.40
CA ILE A 176 2.19 12.37 14.77
C ILE A 176 3.65 11.92 14.78
N LEU A 177 4.03 10.99 13.88
CA LEU A 177 5.40 10.51 13.76
C LEU A 177 6.35 11.64 13.33
N LEU A 178 5.99 12.43 12.31
CA LEU A 178 6.85 13.50 11.80
C LEU A 178 6.98 14.70 12.73
N ARG A 179 6.00 14.94 13.61
CA ARG A 179 5.99 16.05 14.56
C ARG A 179 6.45 15.65 15.96
N GLU A 180 6.76 14.36 16.14
CA GLU A 180 7.13 13.76 17.43
C GLU A 180 6.16 14.13 18.57
N ASN A 181 4.86 14.15 18.29
CA ASN A 181 3.83 14.58 19.26
C ASN A 181 2.66 13.60 19.29
N LEU A 182 2.65 12.72 20.30
CA LEU A 182 1.57 11.77 20.54
C LEU A 182 0.29 12.47 21.04
N ALA A 183 0.41 13.57 21.77
CA ALA A 183 -0.74 14.26 22.35
C ALA A 183 -1.66 14.88 21.29
N ILE A 184 -1.12 15.66 20.34
CA ILE A 184 -1.93 16.43 19.38
C ILE A 184 -1.30 16.54 17.99
N GLY A 185 -0.29 15.72 17.69
CA GLY A 185 0.47 15.79 16.43
C GLY A 185 -0.38 15.61 15.16
N GLY A 186 -1.56 14.98 15.26
CA GLY A 186 -2.47 14.84 14.13
C GLY A 186 -3.30 16.10 13.81
N LEU A 187 -3.23 17.15 14.64
CA LEU A 187 -4.19 18.26 14.64
C LEU A 187 -3.56 19.64 14.38
N LYS A 188 -4.38 20.54 13.84
CA LYS A 188 -4.15 21.98 13.62
C LYS A 188 -4.27 22.75 14.93
N GLN A 189 -3.33 22.53 15.85
CA GLN A 189 -3.39 23.08 17.21
C GLN A 189 -3.53 24.62 17.30
N TRP A 190 -3.19 25.36 16.24
CA TRP A 190 -3.29 26.82 16.17
C TRP A 190 -4.72 27.31 15.92
N GLU A 191 -5.59 26.44 15.42
CA GLU A 191 -7.04 26.69 15.26
C GLU A 191 -7.86 26.21 16.47
N MET A 192 -7.22 25.52 17.41
CA MET A 192 -7.88 24.89 18.56
C MET A 192 -7.96 25.83 19.76
N THR A 193 -9.10 25.82 20.45
CA THR A 193 -9.22 26.42 21.78
C THR A 193 -8.48 25.58 22.83
N GLU A 194 -8.23 26.15 24.01
CA GLU A 194 -7.61 25.38 25.10
C GLU A 194 -8.47 24.18 25.52
N THR A 195 -9.80 24.36 25.50
CA THR A 195 -10.75 23.27 25.76
C THR A 195 -10.63 22.16 24.72
N ASP A 196 -10.54 22.51 23.43
CA ASP A 196 -10.38 21.53 22.35
C ASP A 196 -9.05 20.79 22.49
N ARG A 197 -7.98 21.50 22.87
CA ARG A 197 -6.66 20.87 23.08
C ARG A 197 -6.72 19.84 24.18
N VAL A 198 -7.36 20.13 25.31
CA VAL A 198 -7.52 19.15 26.40
C VAL A 198 -8.42 17.99 25.95
N LEU A 199 -9.54 18.29 25.27
CA LEU A 199 -10.50 17.29 24.83
C LEU A 199 -9.90 16.31 23.82
N CYS A 200 -9.15 16.81 22.84
CA CYS A 200 -8.66 16.06 21.69
C CYS A 200 -7.29 15.41 21.91
N ARG A 201 -6.75 15.42 23.13
CA ARG A 201 -5.44 14.83 23.43
C ARG A 201 -5.41 13.32 23.26
N CYS A 202 -4.26 12.81 22.83
CA CYS A 202 -3.92 11.39 22.73
C CYS A 202 -4.94 10.64 21.86
N GLU A 203 -5.50 9.54 22.37
CA GLU A 203 -6.48 8.71 21.68
C GLU A 203 -7.68 9.51 21.14
N ASN A 204 -8.08 10.58 21.84
CA ASN A 204 -9.25 11.37 21.47
C ASN A 204 -9.12 12.08 20.12
N GLN A 205 -7.92 12.33 19.61
CA GLN A 205 -7.74 12.90 18.27
C GLN A 205 -8.27 11.96 17.16
N PHE A 206 -8.47 10.68 17.47
CA PHE A 206 -9.04 9.67 16.56
C PHE A 206 -10.48 9.30 16.87
N THR A 207 -10.88 9.37 18.15
CA THR A 207 -12.15 8.79 18.63
C THR A 207 -13.25 9.81 18.85
N ARG A 208 -12.90 11.10 19.00
CA ARG A 208 -13.86 12.18 19.22
C ARG A 208 -14.22 12.86 17.91
N ALA A 209 -15.52 12.89 17.61
CA ALA A 209 -16.03 13.51 16.39
C ALA A 209 -15.70 15.02 16.33
N GLU A 210 -15.69 15.69 17.48
CA GLU A 210 -15.37 17.11 17.64
C GLU A 210 -13.94 17.43 17.16
N CYS A 211 -13.02 16.48 17.28
CA CYS A 211 -11.62 16.65 16.90
C CYS A 211 -11.40 16.54 15.39
N SER A 212 -12.37 15.97 14.65
CA SER A 212 -12.24 15.73 13.22
C SER A 212 -12.08 17.01 12.39
N ALA A 213 -12.67 18.13 12.85
CA ALA A 213 -12.55 19.44 12.20
C ALA A 213 -11.11 20.02 12.28
N HIS A 214 -10.34 19.56 13.25
CA HIS A 214 -8.98 20.01 13.53
C HIS A 214 -7.92 19.14 12.88
N ILE A 215 -8.28 18.05 12.20
CA ILE A 215 -7.30 17.15 11.57
C ILE A 215 -6.49 17.89 10.50
N LEU A 216 -5.17 17.67 10.51
CA LEU A 216 -4.27 18.17 9.48
C LEU A 216 -4.56 17.50 8.14
N MET A 217 -4.65 18.30 7.08
CA MET A 217 -4.85 17.82 5.70
C MET A 217 -3.71 18.20 4.77
N ASP A 218 -2.80 19.07 5.21
CA ASP A 218 -1.72 19.60 4.38
C ASP A 218 -0.50 19.87 5.27
N SER A 219 0.68 19.45 4.82
CA SER A 219 1.94 19.76 5.48
C SER A 219 2.29 21.25 5.46
N GLN A 220 1.91 21.98 4.41
CA GLN A 220 2.31 23.37 4.23
C GLN A 220 1.73 24.25 5.34
N VAL A 221 0.51 23.95 5.80
CA VAL A 221 -0.13 24.74 6.87
C VAL A 221 0.61 24.66 8.20
N VAL A 222 1.37 23.58 8.46
CA VAL A 222 2.22 23.50 9.66
C VAL A 222 3.40 24.45 9.49
N ALA A 223 4.08 24.43 8.34
CA ALA A 223 5.21 25.33 8.07
C ALA A 223 4.80 26.80 8.11
N ASP A 224 3.64 27.15 7.55
CA ASP A 224 3.11 28.52 7.54
C ASP A 224 2.72 29.02 8.94
N ASN A 225 2.42 28.10 9.86
CA ASN A 225 1.97 28.39 11.23
C ASN A 225 2.98 27.98 12.31
N ASP A 226 4.23 27.74 11.92
CA ASP A 226 5.36 27.45 12.80
C ASP A 226 6.14 28.75 13.13
N PRO A 227 5.75 29.53 14.17
CA PRO A 227 6.57 30.61 14.65
C PRO A 227 7.77 30.03 15.39
N SER A 228 8.93 30.64 15.18
CA SER A 228 10.22 30.37 15.83
C SER A 228 10.24 30.48 17.37
N SER A 229 9.10 30.56 18.05
CA SER A 229 9.01 30.87 19.49
C SER A 229 7.78 30.29 20.21
N GLY A 230 7.16 29.20 19.76
CA GLY A 230 6.05 28.59 20.50
C GLY A 230 5.97 27.07 20.36
N HIS A 231 5.64 26.38 21.46
CA HIS A 231 5.37 24.94 21.55
C HIS A 231 4.25 24.50 20.60
N ARG A 232 4.57 24.42 19.32
CA ARG A 232 3.66 24.11 18.22
C ARG A 232 4.12 22.89 17.43
N SER A 233 4.91 22.02 18.06
CA SER A 233 5.33 20.70 17.55
C SER A 233 5.56 20.73 16.04
N PRO A 234 6.59 21.45 15.57
CA PRO A 234 6.89 21.56 14.15
C PRO A 234 7.24 20.19 13.57
N TYR A 235 7.28 20.07 12.24
CA TYR A 235 7.84 18.86 11.65
C TYR A 235 9.34 18.79 11.91
N TYR A 236 9.82 17.58 12.24
CA TYR A 236 11.24 17.25 12.28
C TYR A 236 11.91 17.49 10.90
N CYS A 237 11.15 17.28 9.81
CA CYS A 237 11.53 17.64 8.45
C CYS A 237 10.31 18.09 7.64
N ASN A 238 10.45 19.16 6.86
CA ASN A 238 9.37 19.76 6.06
C ASN A 238 9.73 19.93 4.57
N ARG A 239 10.75 19.23 4.09
CA ARG A 239 11.26 19.38 2.71
C ARG A 239 10.39 18.71 1.66
N THR A 240 9.62 17.70 2.04
CA THR A 240 8.74 16.96 1.15
C THR A 240 7.30 17.28 1.53
N PRO A 241 6.56 18.03 0.71
CA PRO A 241 5.16 18.29 0.98
C PRO A 241 4.35 16.99 0.96
N HIS A 242 3.39 16.89 1.87
CA HIS A 242 2.43 15.81 1.90
C HIS A 242 1.03 16.32 2.22
N MET A 243 0.01 15.65 1.69
CA MET A 243 -1.37 16.12 1.75
C MET A 243 -2.38 14.98 1.71
N PHE A 244 -3.57 15.25 2.24
CA PHE A 244 -4.71 14.34 2.25
C PHE A 244 -5.88 14.92 1.46
N PHE A 245 -6.38 14.15 0.51
CA PHE A 245 -7.53 14.44 -0.33
C PHE A 245 -8.72 13.61 0.15
N PRO A 246 -9.66 14.23 0.89
CA PRO A 246 -10.84 13.53 1.39
C PRO A 246 -11.77 13.22 0.23
N ILE A 247 -11.93 11.94 -0.08
CA ILE A 247 -12.92 11.46 -1.05
C ILE A 247 -13.81 10.39 -0.43
N LYS A 248 -15.03 10.28 -0.96
CA LYS A 248 -15.99 9.27 -0.55
C LYS A 248 -16.54 8.44 -1.71
N ASP A 249 -16.37 8.94 -2.92
CA ASP A 249 -16.95 8.34 -4.13
C ASP A 249 -16.07 8.67 -5.34
N SER A 250 -16.38 8.04 -6.46
CA SER A 250 -15.82 8.35 -7.78
C SER A 250 -16.96 8.67 -8.77
N PRO A 251 -16.90 9.78 -9.51
CA PRO A 251 -15.77 10.70 -9.60
C PRO A 251 -15.59 11.59 -8.36
N ALA A 252 -14.34 11.93 -8.06
CA ALA A 252 -13.99 12.83 -6.96
C ALA A 252 -14.48 14.27 -7.24
N PRO A 253 -14.54 15.14 -6.21
CA PRO A 253 -14.77 16.57 -6.42
C PRO A 253 -13.78 17.19 -7.41
N GLU A 254 -14.27 18.11 -8.25
CA GLU A 254 -13.48 18.72 -9.33
C GLU A 254 -12.27 19.51 -8.81
N ASP A 255 -12.43 20.20 -7.68
CA ASP A 255 -11.35 20.93 -7.02
C ASP A 255 -10.19 20.01 -6.61
N LEU A 256 -10.48 18.80 -6.10
CA LEU A 256 -9.45 17.83 -5.73
C LEU A 256 -8.74 17.26 -6.97
N ARG A 257 -9.46 16.97 -8.05
CA ARG A 257 -8.84 16.55 -9.32
C ARG A 257 -7.94 17.64 -9.88
N ASN A 258 -8.41 18.89 -9.92
CA ASN A 258 -7.64 20.02 -10.42
C ASN A 258 -6.39 20.27 -9.58
N ARG A 259 -6.53 20.14 -8.25
CA ARG A 259 -5.39 20.24 -7.33
C ARG A 259 -4.37 19.13 -7.55
N PHE A 260 -4.81 17.89 -7.73
CA PHE A 260 -3.95 16.74 -8.06
C PHE A 260 -3.15 17.00 -9.34
N THR A 261 -3.84 17.32 -10.44
CA THR A 261 -3.22 17.66 -11.72
C THR A 261 -2.24 18.83 -11.59
N SER A 262 -2.59 19.85 -10.80
CA SER A 262 -1.69 20.98 -10.56
C SER A 262 -0.39 20.56 -9.88
N ILE A 263 -0.42 19.62 -8.93
CA ILE A 263 0.79 19.12 -8.26
C ILE A 263 1.65 18.32 -9.23
N LEU A 264 1.02 17.44 -10.02
CA LEU A 264 1.74 16.66 -11.02
C LEU A 264 2.38 17.53 -12.11
N GLY A 265 1.79 18.70 -12.41
CA GLY A 265 2.28 19.63 -13.42
C GLY A 265 3.34 20.64 -12.94
N GLN A 266 3.72 20.68 -11.65
CA GLN A 266 4.65 21.70 -11.13
C GLN A 266 6.06 21.61 -11.72
N ASP A 267 6.55 20.40 -11.98
CA ASP A 267 7.85 20.16 -12.61
C ASP A 267 7.81 18.85 -13.43
N PRO A 268 7.50 18.92 -14.74
CA PRO A 268 7.45 17.74 -15.59
C PRO A 268 8.82 17.08 -15.76
N ASP A 269 9.91 17.81 -15.53
CA ASP A 269 11.29 17.32 -15.66
C ASP A 269 11.87 16.78 -14.33
N ALA A 270 11.15 16.92 -13.21
CA ALA A 270 11.65 16.44 -11.93
C ALA A 270 11.80 14.90 -11.93
N TYR A 271 12.96 14.41 -11.49
CA TYR A 271 13.23 12.96 -11.48
C TYR A 271 12.61 12.23 -10.27
N LYS A 272 12.14 12.97 -9.26
CA LYS A 272 11.63 12.37 -8.03
C LYS A 272 10.17 11.91 -8.21
N PRO A 273 9.80 10.73 -7.69
CA PRO A 273 8.44 10.25 -7.76
C PRO A 273 7.48 11.04 -6.84
N ILE A 274 6.19 10.95 -7.16
CA ILE A 274 5.08 11.44 -6.31
C ILE A 274 4.23 10.22 -5.91
N PRO A 275 4.54 9.53 -4.80
CA PRO A 275 3.74 8.41 -4.34
C PRO A 275 2.32 8.81 -3.96
N VAL A 276 1.37 7.97 -4.35
CA VAL A 276 -0.05 8.09 -4.00
C VAL A 276 -0.47 6.93 -3.12
N ILE A 277 -0.96 7.22 -1.93
CA ILE A 277 -1.55 6.25 -1.01
C ILE A 277 -3.06 6.40 -1.14
N HIS A 278 -3.74 5.35 -1.59
CA HIS A 278 -5.16 5.38 -1.89
C HIS A 278 -5.92 4.35 -1.05
N ALA A 279 -7.03 4.77 -0.42
CA ALA A 279 -7.98 3.84 0.19
C ALA A 279 -9.41 4.32 0.04
N LEU A 280 -10.35 3.39 -0.10
CA LEU A 280 -11.77 3.64 0.19
C LEU A 280 -12.28 2.47 1.03
N SER A 281 -13.02 2.76 2.09
CA SER A 281 -13.65 1.73 2.91
C SER A 281 -14.98 1.31 2.31
N LEU A 282 -15.38 0.06 2.54
CA LEU A 282 -16.70 -0.46 2.13
C LEU A 282 -17.86 0.37 2.72
N SER A 283 -17.69 0.92 3.93
CA SER A 283 -18.68 1.80 4.57
C SER A 283 -18.93 3.09 3.79
N THR A 284 -17.94 3.54 3.02
CA THR A 284 -18.01 4.80 2.27
C THR A 284 -18.28 4.55 0.78
N SER A 285 -17.55 3.63 0.16
CA SER A 285 -17.66 3.36 -1.29
C SER A 285 -18.93 2.58 -1.65
N LEU A 286 -19.64 2.02 -0.67
CA LEU A 286 -20.87 1.21 -0.79
C LEU A 286 -20.74 -0.06 -1.66
N SER A 287 -19.65 -0.21 -2.43
CA SER A 287 -19.30 -1.34 -3.29
C SER A 287 -17.81 -1.32 -3.64
N TRP A 288 -17.24 -2.45 -4.07
CA TRP A 288 -15.89 -2.47 -4.65
C TRP A 288 -15.84 -1.85 -6.05
N ALA A 289 -16.95 -1.81 -6.79
CA ALA A 289 -17.00 -1.17 -8.11
C ALA A 289 -16.66 0.33 -8.04
N THR A 290 -17.17 1.02 -7.02
CA THR A 290 -16.82 2.42 -6.74
C THR A 290 -15.33 2.58 -6.43
N ALA A 291 -14.75 1.66 -5.65
CA ALA A 291 -13.31 1.67 -5.37
C ALA A 291 -12.48 1.47 -6.64
N THR A 292 -12.90 0.53 -7.50
CA THR A 292 -12.30 0.29 -8.81
C THR A 292 -12.36 1.52 -9.71
N SER A 293 -13.53 2.18 -9.81
CA SER A 293 -13.66 3.44 -10.57
C SER A 293 -12.76 4.53 -10.02
N SER A 294 -12.59 4.60 -8.69
CA SER A 294 -11.69 5.57 -8.06
C SER A 294 -10.22 5.29 -8.41
N MET A 295 -9.78 4.03 -8.40
CA MET A 295 -8.45 3.65 -8.87
C MET A 295 -8.24 4.10 -10.33
N ASP A 296 -9.20 3.79 -11.22
CA ASP A 296 -9.14 4.15 -12.63
C ASP A 296 -9.03 5.67 -12.85
N GLU A 297 -9.79 6.45 -12.07
CA GLU A 297 -9.78 7.91 -12.11
C GLU A 297 -8.39 8.48 -11.80
N TRP A 298 -7.79 8.09 -10.66
CA TRP A 298 -6.52 8.66 -10.21
C TRP A 298 -5.33 8.16 -11.01
N VAL A 299 -5.34 6.89 -11.43
CA VAL A 299 -4.32 6.34 -12.34
C VAL A 299 -4.36 7.06 -13.69
N SER A 300 -5.55 7.26 -14.27
CA SER A 300 -5.70 7.98 -15.54
C SER A 300 -5.16 9.43 -15.47
N LEU A 301 -5.44 10.14 -14.37
CA LEU A 301 -4.88 11.48 -14.15
C LEU A 301 -3.36 11.47 -13.99
N ALA A 302 -2.82 10.45 -13.32
CA ALA A 302 -1.38 10.28 -13.13
C ALA A 302 -0.68 9.96 -14.45
N ASP A 303 -1.20 9.01 -15.24
CA ASP A 303 -0.65 8.62 -16.54
C ASP A 303 -0.64 9.79 -17.52
N ALA A 304 -1.69 10.62 -17.52
CA ALA A 304 -1.78 11.81 -18.35
C ALA A 304 -0.69 12.86 -18.03
N SER A 305 -0.11 12.83 -16.82
CA SER A 305 0.95 13.75 -16.42
C SER A 305 2.35 13.37 -16.92
N GLY A 306 2.57 12.10 -17.25
CA GLY A 306 3.90 11.56 -17.58
C GLY A 306 4.88 11.49 -16.40
N ARG A 307 4.46 11.84 -15.18
CA ARG A 307 5.27 11.75 -13.95
C ARG A 307 5.37 10.29 -13.46
N ASN A 308 6.44 9.98 -12.75
CA ASN A 308 6.53 8.71 -12.00
C ASN A 308 5.66 8.79 -10.74
N VAL A 309 4.46 8.19 -10.79
CA VAL A 309 3.46 8.23 -9.71
C VAL A 309 3.18 6.80 -9.22
N PRO A 310 3.98 6.27 -8.27
CA PRO A 310 3.74 4.94 -7.73
C PRO A 310 2.53 4.96 -6.79
N PHE A 311 1.64 3.99 -6.94
CA PHE A 311 0.42 3.88 -6.13
C PHE A 311 0.47 2.72 -5.14
N LEU A 312 -0.08 2.97 -3.95
CA LEU A 312 -0.39 1.98 -2.94
C LEU A 312 -1.89 1.98 -2.65
N TRP A 313 -2.57 0.86 -2.93
CA TRP A 313 -3.91 0.59 -2.41
C TRP A 313 -3.82 0.08 -0.97
N VAL A 314 -4.47 0.78 -0.05
CA VAL A 314 -4.61 0.36 1.34
C VAL A 314 -5.98 -0.29 1.54
N GLY A 315 -5.99 -1.59 1.83
CA GLY A 315 -7.21 -2.35 2.08
C GLY A 315 -7.95 -1.89 3.34
N PRO A 316 -9.23 -2.27 3.50
CA PRO A 316 -10.03 -1.83 4.62
C PRO A 316 -9.55 -2.46 5.94
N THR A 317 -9.95 -1.86 7.05
CA THR A 317 -9.84 -2.45 8.37
C THR A 317 -10.98 -3.43 8.63
N ALA A 318 -10.77 -4.38 9.55
CA ALA A 318 -11.80 -5.29 10.01
C ALA A 318 -12.94 -4.52 10.72
N ALA A 319 -14.12 -5.14 10.80
CA ALA A 319 -15.19 -4.67 11.65
C ALA A 319 -14.90 -5.02 13.11
N GLY A 320 -15.01 -4.02 13.98
CA GLY A 320 -14.88 -4.18 15.41
C GLY A 320 -16.13 -4.77 16.06
N HIS A 321 -15.97 -5.22 17.31
CA HIS A 321 -17.03 -5.86 18.09
C HIS A 321 -18.20 -4.92 18.44
N LEU A 322 -17.98 -3.59 18.41
CA LEU A 322 -19.02 -2.58 18.66
C LEU A 322 -19.87 -2.26 17.42
N LYS A 323 -19.65 -2.93 16.29
CA LYS A 323 -20.36 -2.60 15.06
C LYS A 323 -21.88 -2.84 15.23
N PRO A 324 -22.74 -1.85 14.90
CA PRO A 324 -24.17 -1.98 15.11
C PRO A 324 -24.77 -3.16 14.33
N ALA A 325 -25.69 -3.91 14.96
CA ALA A 325 -26.26 -5.13 14.36
C ALA A 325 -26.85 -4.92 12.95
N GLY A 326 -27.48 -3.77 12.70
CA GLY A 326 -28.04 -3.42 11.39
C GLY A 326 -26.98 -3.22 10.28
N GLN A 327 -25.73 -2.96 10.64
CA GLN A 327 -24.62 -2.77 9.71
C GLN A 327 -23.75 -4.03 9.54
N ILE A 328 -23.87 -5.03 10.42
CA ILE A 328 -23.06 -6.26 10.35
C ILE A 328 -23.29 -7.02 9.04
N LEU A 329 -24.53 -7.02 8.53
CA LEU A 329 -24.87 -7.77 7.32
C LEU A 329 -24.17 -7.21 6.07
N SER A 330 -24.11 -5.87 5.94
CA SER A 330 -23.53 -5.21 4.77
C SER A 330 -22.07 -4.81 4.93
N GLN A 331 -21.60 -4.67 6.18
CA GLN A 331 -20.27 -4.11 6.48
C GLN A 331 -19.55 -4.85 7.61
N GLY A 332 -20.00 -6.07 7.97
CA GLY A 332 -19.31 -6.94 8.90
C GLY A 332 -18.11 -7.64 8.26
N ASN A 333 -17.42 -8.45 9.05
CA ASN A 333 -16.16 -9.09 8.66
C ASN A 333 -16.27 -10.00 7.42
N ASN A 334 -17.42 -10.64 7.18
CA ASN A 334 -17.63 -11.42 5.96
C ASN A 334 -17.63 -10.52 4.70
N ALA A 335 -18.43 -9.44 4.72
CA ALA A 335 -18.50 -8.49 3.61
C ALA A 335 -17.16 -7.76 3.39
N LEU A 336 -16.49 -7.36 4.49
CA LEU A 336 -15.18 -6.72 4.44
C LEU A 336 -14.08 -7.65 3.90
N TRP A 337 -14.14 -8.94 4.24
CA TRP A 337 -13.22 -9.94 3.70
C TRP A 337 -13.36 -10.07 2.18
N HIS A 338 -14.59 -10.20 1.67
CA HIS A 338 -14.85 -10.22 0.23
C HIS A 338 -14.39 -8.93 -0.45
N TYR A 339 -14.70 -7.78 0.14
CA TYR A 339 -14.24 -6.49 -0.38
C TYR A 339 -12.71 -6.40 -0.43
N THR A 340 -12.02 -6.88 0.60
CA THR A 340 -10.55 -6.89 0.67
C THR A 340 -9.98 -7.71 -0.48
N ILE A 341 -10.45 -8.95 -0.67
CA ILE A 341 -9.96 -9.83 -1.74
C ILE A 341 -10.17 -9.20 -3.12
N GLU A 342 -11.37 -8.69 -3.40
CA GLU A 342 -11.68 -8.15 -4.72
C GLU A 342 -10.92 -6.84 -4.98
N THR A 343 -10.87 -5.91 -4.03
CA THR A 343 -10.15 -4.64 -4.23
C THR A 343 -8.64 -4.82 -4.32
N GLU A 344 -8.04 -5.75 -3.58
CA GLU A 344 -6.61 -6.08 -3.73
C GLU A 344 -6.31 -6.66 -5.11
N LYS A 345 -7.21 -7.50 -5.64
CA LYS A 345 -7.09 -8.06 -6.99
C LYS A 345 -7.21 -6.98 -8.05
N GLU A 346 -8.19 -6.09 -7.92
CA GLU A 346 -8.41 -4.97 -8.85
C GLU A 346 -7.28 -3.91 -8.78
N ALA A 347 -6.68 -3.70 -7.62
CA ALA A 347 -5.48 -2.87 -7.48
C ALA A 347 -4.31 -3.49 -8.24
N LYS A 348 -4.03 -4.78 -8.01
CA LYS A 348 -2.91 -5.49 -8.66
C LYS A 348 -3.08 -5.58 -10.18
N SER A 349 -4.30 -5.71 -10.70
CA SER A 349 -4.55 -5.73 -12.15
C SER A 349 -4.27 -4.39 -12.84
N ARG A 350 -4.19 -3.30 -12.06
CA ARG A 350 -3.83 -1.94 -12.47
C ARG A 350 -2.39 -1.58 -12.10
N GLU A 351 -1.57 -2.56 -11.73
CA GLU A 351 -0.18 -2.36 -11.32
C GLU A 351 0.00 -1.51 -10.04
N LEU A 352 -1.06 -1.40 -9.22
CA LEU A 352 -0.95 -0.82 -7.87
C LEU A 352 -0.33 -1.85 -6.93
N ASP A 353 0.55 -1.39 -6.05
CA ASP A 353 0.90 -2.15 -4.86
C ASP A 353 -0.34 -2.23 -3.95
N ALA A 354 -0.48 -3.31 -3.19
CA ALA A 354 -1.63 -3.49 -2.29
C ALA A 354 -1.16 -3.88 -0.88
N LEU A 355 -1.71 -3.22 0.13
CA LEU A 355 -1.43 -3.44 1.55
C LEU A 355 -2.72 -3.72 2.32
N GLY A 356 -2.90 -4.98 2.74
CA GLY A 356 -4.06 -5.39 3.53
C GLY A 356 -3.99 -4.91 4.98
N MET A 357 -5.05 -4.26 5.48
CA MET A 357 -5.14 -3.78 6.88
C MET A 357 -6.08 -4.63 7.76
N TYR A 358 -6.80 -5.57 7.16
CA TYR A 358 -7.81 -6.38 7.84
C TYR A 358 -7.20 -7.19 9.00
N ASN A 359 -6.10 -7.92 8.77
CA ASN A 359 -5.51 -8.77 9.80
C ASN A 359 -4.86 -7.97 10.95
N LEU A 360 -4.37 -6.76 10.66
CA LEU A 360 -3.85 -5.84 11.69
C LEU A 360 -4.92 -5.44 12.71
N THR A 361 -6.17 -5.38 12.26
CA THR A 361 -7.27 -4.77 13.01
C THR A 361 -8.28 -5.77 13.56
N LEU A 362 -8.25 -7.03 13.10
CA LEU A 362 -9.19 -8.07 13.53
C LEU A 362 -9.25 -8.30 15.06
N GLN A 363 -8.11 -8.17 15.75
CA GLN A 363 -8.01 -8.29 17.21
C GLN A 363 -7.63 -6.96 17.88
N ALA A 364 -7.84 -5.85 17.18
CA ALA A 364 -7.64 -4.52 17.74
C ALA A 364 -8.95 -3.96 18.31
N ASN A 365 -8.83 -3.03 19.25
CA ASN A 365 -9.94 -2.35 19.87
C ASN A 365 -10.43 -1.24 18.93
N SER A 366 -11.64 -1.43 18.43
CA SER A 366 -12.36 -0.41 17.68
C SER A 366 -13.32 0.32 18.60
N TRP A 367 -13.39 1.64 18.48
CA TRP A 367 -14.17 2.47 19.41
C TRP A 367 -15.63 2.68 18.97
N ASP A 368 -15.93 2.55 17.69
CA ASP A 368 -17.29 2.63 17.10
C ASP A 368 -17.68 1.37 16.29
N GLY A 369 -16.79 0.38 16.22
CA GLY A 369 -16.96 -0.83 15.42
C GLY A 369 -16.48 -0.73 13.96
N SER A 370 -16.01 0.43 13.50
CA SER A 370 -15.48 0.62 12.13
C SER A 370 -14.10 1.30 12.11
N SER A 371 -13.85 2.18 13.06
CA SER A 371 -12.68 3.02 13.22
C SER A 371 -11.81 2.52 14.38
N TYR A 372 -10.52 2.84 14.30
CA TYR A 372 -9.52 2.45 15.28
C TYR A 372 -8.76 3.68 15.77
N GLY A 373 -8.19 3.57 16.96
CA GLY A 373 -7.51 4.69 17.60
C GLY A 373 -6.02 4.81 17.26
N GLN A 374 -5.32 5.58 18.09
CA GLN A 374 -3.98 6.08 17.83
C GLN A 374 -2.95 4.95 17.67
N ARG A 375 -3.03 3.92 18.53
CA ARG A 375 -2.10 2.77 18.48
C ARG A 375 -2.14 2.06 17.14
N VAL A 376 -3.34 1.83 16.60
CA VAL A 376 -3.53 1.21 15.28
C VAL A 376 -3.06 2.14 14.18
N GLY A 377 -3.45 3.42 14.24
CA GLY A 377 -3.03 4.42 13.25
C GLY A 377 -1.51 4.53 13.13
N LEU A 378 -0.78 4.51 14.26
CA LEU A 378 0.70 4.56 14.26
C LEU A 378 1.33 3.35 13.56
N VAL A 379 0.81 2.14 13.79
CA VAL A 379 1.29 0.94 13.09
C VAL A 379 0.98 1.03 11.59
N GLN A 380 -0.23 1.47 11.21
CA GLN A 380 -0.61 1.64 9.81
C GLN A 380 0.28 2.67 9.09
N ALA A 381 0.54 3.81 9.74
CA ALA A 381 1.44 4.83 9.21
C ALA A 381 2.86 4.27 9.02
N MET A 382 3.37 3.49 9.98
CA MET A 382 4.68 2.84 9.86
C MET A 382 4.70 1.80 8.71
N MET A 383 3.62 1.07 8.47
CA MET A 383 3.52 0.17 7.30
C MET A 383 3.57 0.94 5.97
N VAL A 384 2.88 2.08 5.88
CA VAL A 384 2.95 2.98 4.71
C VAL A 384 4.38 3.50 4.51
N ILE A 385 5.06 3.91 5.59
CA ILE A 385 6.46 4.35 5.54
C ILE A 385 7.39 3.22 5.06
N ASN A 386 7.14 1.98 5.46
CA ASN A 386 7.89 0.83 4.96
C ASN A 386 7.68 0.60 3.46
N TRP A 387 6.46 0.78 2.96
CA TRP A 387 6.23 0.77 1.52
C TRP A 387 7.00 1.91 0.83
N LEU A 388 6.90 3.15 1.35
CA LEU A 388 7.63 4.30 0.83
C LEU A 388 9.14 4.04 0.79
N SER A 389 9.73 3.41 1.81
CA SER A 389 11.17 3.07 1.83
C SER A 389 11.61 2.24 0.63
N ARG A 390 10.70 1.43 0.07
CA ARG A 390 10.93 0.52 -1.06
C ARG A 390 10.43 1.03 -2.41
N VAL A 391 9.82 2.20 -2.47
CA VAL A 391 9.54 2.87 -3.74
C VAL A 391 10.87 3.23 -4.41
N ALA A 392 11.00 2.91 -5.70
CA ALA A 392 12.21 3.19 -6.45
C ALA A 392 12.36 4.70 -6.69
N SER A 393 13.46 5.30 -6.22
CA SER A 393 13.94 6.57 -6.78
C SER A 393 14.58 6.28 -8.13
N THR A 394 13.99 6.81 -9.19
CA THR A 394 14.52 6.78 -10.56
C THR A 394 15.80 7.58 -10.69
#